data_AF-A0A8S2MAS8-F1
#
_entry.id   AF-A0A8S2MAS8-F1
#
_cell.length_a   1.000
_cell.length_b   1.000
_cell.length_c   1.000
_cell.angle_alpha   90.00
_cell.angle_beta   90.00
_cell.angle_gamma   90.00
#
_symmetry.space_group_name_H-M   'P 1'
#
loop_
_entity.id
_entity.type
_entity.pdbx_description
1 polymer ?
#
loop_
_entity_poly.entity_id
_entity_poly.type
_entity_poly.pdbx_seq_one_letter_code
_entity_poly.pdbx_strand_id
1 'polypeptide(L)'
;MSEEKTIDRAEVENLLKRRFFYDQSFSIYGGVNGLYDYGPVGCAIKSNILNQWRRHFILEEQMLEIDCSILTPEIVLNEFTVAEIEHFVDPIDKTHPKFETVADLEIQLYSANNQVNGESAQLVRLDDAVRSNVINNETLAYFIGRIYLFFTKIGIDKNRIRFRQHMSNEMAHYASDCWDVECKISYGWIECGACADRSSYDLNQHIKFSGQRLTATRQLSAAKTIQVSEKKLNSKIIGQSFRADASKVIQYLQNLSEHDARSLHEKLQQAHEKIAVDGKEFIITTAMFTVETTENIVQVEEFIPCVIEPTFGIGRIMYTTLEHNFKVRSQDEQRK
;
A
#
# COMPACT_ATOMS: atom_id res chain seq x y z
N MET A 1 23.19 -29.48 -19.59
CA MET A 1 21.92 -29.46 -18.84
C MET A 1 22.08 -30.41 -17.68
N SER A 2 22.29 -29.91 -16.45
CA SER A 2 22.22 -30.75 -15.26
C SER A 2 20.78 -31.19 -15.08
N GLU A 3 20.52 -32.48 -14.98
CA GLU A 3 19.21 -33.01 -14.58
C GLU A 3 18.78 -32.31 -13.29
N GLU A 4 17.63 -31.65 -13.32
CA GLU A 4 17.03 -31.04 -12.14
C GLU A 4 16.69 -32.19 -11.19
N LYS A 5 17.52 -32.43 -10.18
CA LYS A 5 17.24 -33.44 -9.16
C LYS A 5 15.91 -33.07 -8.50
N THR A 6 14.88 -33.86 -8.78
CA THR A 6 13.58 -33.74 -8.13
C THR A 6 13.78 -33.92 -6.63
N ILE A 7 13.46 -32.90 -5.84
CA ILE A 7 13.55 -32.94 -4.38
C ILE A 7 12.48 -33.91 -3.88
N ASP A 8 12.87 -34.92 -3.09
CA ASP A 8 11.90 -35.79 -2.42
C ASP A 8 11.30 -35.06 -1.22
N ARG A 9 10.09 -34.56 -1.40
CA ARG A 9 9.33 -33.84 -0.37
C ARG A 9 9.16 -34.69 0.90
N ALA A 10 8.97 -36.00 0.77
CA ALA A 10 8.77 -36.85 1.94
C ALA A 10 10.02 -36.91 2.81
N GLU A 11 11.21 -36.91 2.20
CA GLU A 11 12.48 -36.83 2.92
C GLU A 11 12.67 -35.47 3.60
N VAL A 12 12.33 -34.37 2.92
CA VAL A 12 12.38 -33.01 3.50
C VAL A 12 11.48 -32.91 4.73
N GLU A 13 10.19 -33.25 4.58
CA GLU A 13 9.20 -33.17 5.66
C GLU A 13 9.57 -34.07 6.84
N ASN A 14 10.05 -35.30 6.57
CA ASN A 14 10.49 -36.22 7.61
C ASN A 14 11.68 -35.64 8.39
N LEU A 15 12.68 -35.08 7.71
CA LEU A 15 13.81 -34.43 8.38
C LEU A 15 13.36 -33.25 9.24
N LEU A 16 12.52 -32.36 8.70
CA LEU A 16 12.03 -31.16 9.38
C LEU A 16 11.23 -31.53 10.64
N LYS A 17 10.35 -32.53 10.58
CA LYS A 17 9.60 -33.04 11.73
C LYS A 17 10.49 -33.76 12.74
N ARG A 18 11.33 -34.70 12.30
CA ARG A 18 12.23 -35.48 13.17
C ARG A 18 13.21 -34.60 13.94
N ARG A 19 13.62 -33.47 13.35
CA ARG A 19 14.53 -32.49 13.97
C ARG A 19 13.80 -31.31 14.61
N PHE A 20 12.47 -31.36 14.65
CA PHE A 20 11.59 -30.37 15.27
C PHE A 20 11.87 -28.94 14.79
N PHE A 21 11.89 -28.75 13.47
CA PHE A 21 11.82 -27.41 12.86
C PHE A 21 10.43 -26.82 13.07
N TYR A 22 9.40 -27.60 12.74
CA TYR A 22 8.01 -27.33 13.10
C TYR A 22 7.27 -28.66 13.28
N ASP A 23 6.11 -28.60 13.95
CA ASP A 23 5.15 -29.69 13.99
C ASP A 23 3.72 -29.12 14.00
N GLN A 24 2.72 -29.98 13.81
CA GLN A 24 1.32 -29.57 13.87
C GLN A 24 0.95 -29.12 15.29
N SER A 25 0.34 -27.93 15.41
CA SER A 25 -0.09 -27.44 16.72
C SER A 25 -1.12 -28.39 17.32
N PHE A 26 -1.01 -28.61 18.64
CA PHE A 26 -1.87 -29.52 19.40
C PHE A 26 -1.82 -30.98 18.92
N SER A 27 -0.68 -31.46 18.40
CA SER A 27 -0.55 -32.81 17.82
C SER A 27 -0.98 -33.93 18.76
N ILE A 28 -0.70 -33.83 20.07
CA ILE A 28 -1.13 -34.80 21.09
C ILE A 28 -2.65 -34.85 21.32
N TYR A 29 -3.38 -33.84 20.84
CA TYR A 29 -4.85 -33.73 20.89
C TYR A 29 -5.51 -34.02 19.54
N GLY A 30 -4.75 -34.52 18.55
CA GLY A 30 -5.24 -34.81 17.20
C GLY A 30 -4.91 -33.74 16.16
N GLY A 31 -4.30 -32.63 16.58
CA GLY A 31 -3.84 -31.57 15.69
C GLY A 31 -4.95 -30.66 15.16
N VAL A 32 -4.57 -29.46 14.72
CA VAL A 32 -5.46 -28.53 14.01
C VAL A 32 -4.86 -28.21 12.65
N ASN A 33 -5.65 -28.31 11.59
CA ASN A 33 -5.17 -27.98 10.24
C ASN A 33 -4.93 -26.48 10.10
N GLY A 34 -3.80 -26.11 9.49
CA GLY A 34 -3.41 -24.71 9.29
C GLY A 34 -2.67 -24.07 10.48
N LEU A 35 -2.56 -24.77 11.61
CA LEU A 35 -1.81 -24.29 12.79
C LEU A 35 -0.54 -25.13 12.98
N TYR A 36 0.60 -24.45 13.14
CA TYR A 36 1.90 -25.07 13.31
C TYR A 36 2.70 -24.40 14.41
N ASP A 37 3.37 -25.22 15.22
CA ASP A 37 4.29 -24.79 16.26
C ASP A 37 5.72 -24.91 15.74
N TYR A 38 6.52 -23.86 15.87
CA TYR A 38 7.94 -23.89 15.53
C TYR A 38 8.74 -24.44 16.71
N GLY A 39 9.52 -25.49 16.47
CA GLY A 39 10.47 -26.01 17.45
C GLY A 39 11.75 -25.15 17.52
N PRO A 40 12.74 -25.52 18.34
CA PRO A 40 13.89 -24.65 18.63
C PRO A 40 14.65 -24.18 17.40
N VAL A 41 14.87 -25.07 16.42
CA VAL A 41 15.59 -24.75 15.18
C VAL A 41 14.73 -23.88 14.25
N GLY A 42 13.43 -24.15 14.14
CA GLY A 42 12.52 -23.34 13.34
C GLY A 42 12.38 -21.92 13.90
N CYS A 43 12.26 -21.79 15.23
CA CYS A 43 12.27 -20.49 15.90
C CYS A 43 13.56 -19.71 15.61
N ALA A 44 14.73 -20.35 15.73
CA ALA A 44 16.01 -19.71 15.45
C ALA A 44 16.11 -19.24 13.99
N ILE A 45 15.69 -20.06 13.03
CA ILE A 45 15.70 -19.71 11.60
C ILE A 45 14.72 -18.57 11.33
N LYS A 46 13.48 -18.65 11.84
CA LYS A 46 12.49 -17.60 11.71
C LYS A 46 13.00 -16.27 12.26
N SER A 47 13.58 -16.28 13.46
CA SER A 47 14.21 -15.08 14.05
C SER A 47 15.36 -14.55 13.21
N ASN A 48 16.20 -15.42 12.63
CA ASN A 48 17.30 -15.00 11.75
C ASN A 48 16.78 -14.38 10.45
N ILE A 49 15.75 -14.95 9.82
CA ILE A 49 15.11 -14.39 8.62
C ILE A 49 14.53 -13.00 8.94
N LEU A 50 13.78 -12.87 10.03
CA LEU A 50 13.22 -11.59 10.46
C LEU A 50 14.32 -10.56 10.76
N ASN A 51 15.40 -10.96 11.43
CA ASN A 51 16.53 -10.06 11.70
C ASN A 51 17.25 -9.62 10.43
N GLN A 52 17.40 -10.52 9.44
CA GLN A 52 17.93 -10.13 8.14
C GLN A 52 16.97 -9.22 7.38
N TRP A 53 15.66 -9.46 7.48
CA TRP A 53 14.64 -8.59 6.89
C TRP A 53 14.69 -7.18 7.50
N ARG A 54 14.79 -7.06 8.84
CA ARG A 54 14.98 -5.77 9.53
C ARG A 54 16.24 -5.05 9.06
N ARG A 55 17.37 -5.75 8.94
CA ARG A 55 18.61 -5.16 8.44
C ARG A 55 18.48 -4.70 7.00
N HIS A 56 17.85 -5.53 6.18
CA HIS A 56 17.72 -5.30 4.75
C HIS A 56 16.71 -4.21 4.42
N PHE A 57 15.60 -4.06 5.12
CA PHE A 57 14.58 -3.05 4.79
C PHE A 57 14.58 -1.92 5.81
N ILE A 58 14.35 -2.23 7.08
CA ILE A 58 14.15 -1.22 8.12
C ILE A 58 15.41 -0.37 8.33
N LEU A 59 16.57 -1.01 8.56
CA LEU A 59 17.80 -0.26 8.85
C LEU A 59 18.35 0.46 7.62
N GLU A 60 18.35 -0.19 6.46
CA GLU A 60 18.89 0.37 5.21
C GLU A 60 18.06 1.54 4.67
N GLU A 61 16.73 1.48 4.82
CA GLU A 61 15.82 2.56 4.40
C GLU A 61 15.41 3.49 5.54
N GLN A 62 15.95 3.30 6.76
CA GLN A 62 15.59 4.07 7.94
C GLN A 62 14.08 4.09 8.21
N MET A 63 13.42 2.93 8.01
CA MET A 63 11.98 2.80 8.20
C MET A 63 11.59 2.90 9.68
N LEU A 64 10.35 3.35 9.90
CA LEU A 64 9.75 3.43 11.23
C LEU A 64 9.04 2.11 11.54
N GLU A 65 9.74 1.19 12.22
CA GLU A 65 9.13 -0.05 12.71
C GLU A 65 8.16 0.25 13.86
N ILE A 66 6.93 -0.24 13.76
CA ILE A 66 5.89 -0.13 14.79
C ILE A 66 5.33 -1.51 15.11
N ASP A 67 4.81 -1.69 16.32
CA ASP A 67 4.13 -2.91 16.77
C ASP A 67 2.69 -2.57 17.16
N CYS A 68 1.73 -3.14 16.42
CA CYS A 68 0.30 -2.85 16.54
C CYS A 68 -0.44 -4.05 17.16
N SER A 69 -1.61 -3.79 17.74
CA SER A 69 -2.43 -4.87 18.31
C SER A 69 -2.97 -5.81 17.23
N ILE A 70 -2.91 -7.12 17.48
CA ILE A 70 -3.47 -8.15 16.58
C ILE A 70 -5.01 -8.14 16.57
N LEU A 71 -5.64 -7.79 17.69
CA LEU A 71 -7.10 -7.69 17.77
C LEU A 71 -7.56 -6.42 17.07
N THR A 72 -8.28 -6.59 15.96
CA THR A 72 -8.73 -5.50 15.09
C THR A 72 -10.25 -5.38 15.11
N PRO A 73 -10.81 -4.17 15.37
CA PRO A 73 -12.25 -3.93 15.20
C PRO A 73 -12.69 -4.21 13.77
N GLU A 74 -13.89 -4.77 13.58
CA GLU A 74 -14.40 -5.19 12.26
C GLU A 74 -14.32 -4.09 11.19
N ILE A 75 -14.58 -2.84 11.57
CA ILE A 75 -14.55 -1.68 10.68
C ILE A 75 -13.15 -1.33 10.14
N VAL A 76 -12.08 -1.95 10.68
CA VAL A 76 -10.66 -1.68 10.36
C VAL A 76 -9.95 -2.93 9.80
N LEU A 77 -10.67 -4.02 9.53
CA LEU A 77 -10.03 -5.29 9.17
C LEU A 77 -9.18 -5.19 7.89
N ASN A 78 -7.88 -5.49 8.04
CA ASN A 78 -6.92 -5.79 6.98
C ASN A 78 -6.37 -7.22 7.19
N GLU A 79 -5.81 -7.81 6.14
CA GLU A 79 -5.35 -9.21 6.10
C GLU A 79 -4.17 -9.52 7.04
N PHE A 80 -3.97 -10.81 7.34
CA PHE A 80 -3.01 -11.31 8.32
C PHE A 80 -1.60 -11.48 7.72
N THR A 81 -0.78 -10.44 7.78
CA THR A 81 0.62 -10.51 7.33
C THR A 81 1.59 -10.31 8.48
N VAL A 82 2.76 -10.95 8.39
CA VAL A 82 3.77 -11.02 9.48
C VAL A 82 4.87 -9.96 9.32
N ALA A 83 5.09 -9.46 8.10
CA ALA A 83 6.00 -8.36 7.81
C ALA A 83 5.49 -7.61 6.58
N GLU A 84 5.24 -6.32 6.75
CA GLU A 84 4.71 -5.42 5.72
C GLU A 84 5.48 -4.10 5.78
N ILE A 85 5.56 -3.44 4.64
CA ILE A 85 6.14 -2.11 4.49
C ILE A 85 5.07 -1.23 3.86
N GLU A 86 4.78 -0.09 4.47
CA GLU A 86 3.90 0.92 3.91
C GLU A 86 4.76 2.09 3.42
N HIS A 87 5.05 2.14 2.12
CA HIS A 87 5.83 3.22 1.54
C HIS A 87 4.94 4.31 0.96
N PHE A 88 4.75 5.38 1.73
CA PHE A 88 4.00 6.56 1.32
C PHE A 88 4.79 7.40 0.31
N VAL A 89 4.23 7.62 -0.87
CA VAL A 89 4.85 8.34 -1.98
C VAL A 89 3.91 9.41 -2.54
N ASP A 90 4.47 10.45 -3.15
CA ASP A 90 3.68 11.46 -3.86
C ASP A 90 2.95 10.79 -5.06
N PRO A 91 1.64 11.02 -5.24
CA PRO A 91 0.89 10.45 -6.36
C PRO A 91 1.37 10.91 -7.74
N ILE A 92 2.03 12.06 -7.85
CA ILE A 92 2.54 12.64 -9.10
C ILE A 92 3.99 12.22 -9.37
N ASP A 93 4.81 12.14 -8.32
CA ASP A 93 6.22 11.77 -8.42
C ASP A 93 6.48 10.44 -7.70
N LYS A 94 6.43 9.35 -8.48
CA LYS A 94 6.75 7.99 -8.03
C LYS A 94 8.17 7.56 -8.44
N THR A 95 9.10 8.51 -8.55
CA THR A 95 10.54 8.20 -8.67
C THR A 95 11.10 7.72 -7.35
N HIS A 96 12.23 6.99 -7.38
CA HIS A 96 12.89 6.54 -6.15
C HIS A 96 14.38 6.89 -6.15
N PRO A 97 14.89 7.68 -5.19
CA PRO A 97 16.28 8.17 -5.19
C PRO A 97 17.35 7.08 -5.23
N LYS A 98 17.03 5.87 -4.75
CA LYS A 98 17.94 4.71 -4.75
C LYS A 98 17.66 3.70 -5.88
N PHE A 99 16.78 3.99 -6.84
CA PHE A 99 16.45 3.04 -7.91
C PHE A 99 17.70 2.57 -8.68
N GLU A 100 18.65 3.48 -8.93
CA GLU A 100 19.93 3.15 -9.59
C GLU A 100 20.72 2.02 -8.91
N THR A 101 20.53 1.79 -7.60
CA THR A 101 21.22 0.70 -6.88
C THR A 101 20.73 -0.70 -7.27
N VAL A 102 19.55 -0.79 -7.89
CA VAL A 102 18.93 -2.06 -8.31
C VAL A 102 18.56 -2.08 -9.80
N ALA A 103 18.72 -0.96 -10.51
CA ALA A 103 18.31 -0.79 -11.91
C ALA A 103 18.91 -1.84 -12.86
N ASP A 104 20.15 -2.28 -12.62
CA ASP A 104 20.85 -3.26 -13.45
C ASP A 104 20.54 -4.73 -13.08
N LEU A 105 19.68 -4.99 -12.09
CA LEU A 105 19.29 -6.36 -11.75
C LEU A 105 18.47 -6.98 -12.89
N GLU A 106 18.89 -8.16 -13.33
CA GLU A 106 18.14 -9.01 -14.24
C GLU A 106 17.24 -9.98 -13.45
N ILE A 107 15.92 -9.81 -13.59
CA ILE A 107 14.91 -10.53 -12.82
C ILE A 107 13.93 -11.22 -13.76
N GLN A 108 13.48 -12.42 -13.37
CA GLN A 108 12.42 -13.14 -14.08
C GLN A 108 11.09 -12.44 -13.85
N LEU A 109 10.59 -11.72 -14.85
CA LEU A 109 9.29 -11.05 -14.84
C LEU A 109 8.27 -11.85 -15.65
N TYR A 110 7.11 -12.08 -15.06
CA TYR A 110 5.96 -12.72 -15.71
C TYR A 110 4.80 -11.72 -15.77
N SER A 111 4.83 -10.87 -16.80
CA SER A 111 3.87 -9.78 -16.99
C SER A 111 2.45 -10.31 -17.23
N ALA A 112 1.45 -9.45 -17.03
CA ALA A 112 0.07 -9.78 -17.35
C ALA A 112 -0.12 -10.11 -18.84
N ASN A 113 0.60 -9.41 -19.73
CA ASN A 113 0.58 -9.68 -21.17
C ASN A 113 1.14 -11.07 -21.50
N ASN A 114 2.26 -11.47 -20.90
CA ASN A 114 2.82 -12.80 -21.13
C ASN A 114 1.87 -13.89 -20.63
N GLN A 115 1.19 -13.67 -19.50
CA GLN A 115 0.16 -14.59 -18.99
C GLN A 115 -1.00 -14.77 -19.97
N VAL A 116 -1.56 -13.67 -20.47
CA VAL A 116 -2.68 -13.69 -21.44
C VAL A 116 -2.27 -14.35 -22.76
N ASN A 117 -1.04 -14.13 -23.21
CA ASN A 117 -0.52 -14.68 -24.46
C ASN A 117 -0.01 -16.13 -24.33
N GLY A 118 0.03 -16.70 -23.11
CA GLY A 118 0.59 -18.03 -22.86
C GLY A 118 2.12 -18.11 -23.02
N GLU A 119 2.80 -16.97 -22.92
CA GLU A 119 4.25 -16.87 -22.98
C GLU A 119 4.88 -17.18 -21.61
N SER A 120 6.18 -17.49 -21.59
CA SER A 120 6.89 -17.72 -20.32
C SER A 120 7.34 -16.41 -19.65
N ALA A 121 7.73 -16.51 -18.39
CA ALA A 121 8.46 -15.45 -17.71
C ALA A 121 9.75 -15.13 -18.48
N GLN A 122 10.14 -13.86 -18.51
CA GLN A 122 11.31 -13.38 -19.23
C GLN A 122 12.31 -12.78 -18.24
N LEU A 123 13.60 -13.00 -18.51
CA LEU A 123 14.66 -12.32 -17.78
C LEU A 123 14.75 -10.89 -18.31
N VAL A 124 14.44 -9.91 -17.48
CA VAL A 124 14.40 -8.49 -17.85
C VAL A 124 15.20 -7.68 -16.85
N ARG A 125 15.97 -6.71 -17.34
CA ARG A 125 16.66 -5.73 -16.50
C ARG A 125 15.66 -4.71 -15.95
N LEU A 126 15.73 -4.40 -14.66
CA LEU A 126 14.73 -3.53 -14.01
C LEU A 126 14.60 -2.14 -14.66
N ASP A 127 15.71 -1.51 -15.06
CA ASP A 127 15.71 -0.24 -15.82
C ASP A 127 14.90 -0.35 -17.11
N ASP A 128 15.09 -1.44 -17.87
CA ASP A 128 14.37 -1.65 -19.13
C ASP A 128 12.88 -1.91 -18.88
N ALA A 129 12.53 -2.60 -17.79
CA ALA A 129 11.15 -2.86 -17.40
C ALA A 129 10.39 -1.58 -17.03
N VAL A 130 11.05 -0.62 -16.38
CA VAL A 130 10.47 0.70 -16.07
C VAL A 130 10.36 1.54 -17.35
N ARG A 131 11.42 1.63 -18.16
CA ARG A 131 11.41 2.42 -19.41
C ARG A 131 10.39 1.94 -20.44
N SER A 132 10.13 0.63 -20.48
CA SER A 132 9.11 0.01 -21.34
C SER A 132 7.71 -0.01 -20.71
N ASN A 133 7.55 0.56 -19.50
CA ASN A 133 6.29 0.61 -18.76
C ASN A 133 5.69 -0.78 -18.49
N VAL A 134 6.54 -1.80 -18.37
CA VAL A 134 6.15 -3.13 -17.87
C VAL A 134 5.91 -3.05 -16.36
N ILE A 135 6.83 -2.41 -15.64
CA ILE A 135 6.64 -2.02 -14.23
C ILE A 135 6.29 -0.53 -14.22
N ASN A 136 5.22 -0.15 -13.52
CA ASN A 136 4.61 1.18 -13.62
C ASN A 136 5.54 2.34 -13.22
N ASN A 137 6.37 2.19 -12.19
CA ASN A 137 7.21 3.27 -11.67
C ASN A 137 8.49 2.77 -11.00
N GLU A 138 9.44 3.70 -10.77
CA GLU A 138 10.73 3.39 -10.15
C GLU A 138 10.61 2.92 -8.70
N THR A 139 9.67 3.47 -7.92
CA THR A 139 9.48 3.05 -6.52
C THR A 139 9.03 1.60 -6.43
N LEU A 140 8.09 1.18 -7.28
CA LEU A 140 7.66 -0.21 -7.36
C LEU A 140 8.81 -1.13 -7.82
N ALA A 141 9.54 -0.72 -8.85
CA ALA A 141 10.70 -1.47 -9.34
C ALA A 141 11.84 -1.55 -8.31
N TYR A 142 12.04 -0.48 -7.53
CA TYR A 142 13.01 -0.44 -6.44
C TYR A 142 12.71 -1.53 -5.41
N PHE A 143 11.46 -1.60 -4.94
CA PHE A 143 11.07 -2.62 -3.98
C PHE A 143 11.13 -4.03 -4.55
N ILE A 144 10.75 -4.24 -5.82
CA ILE A 144 10.94 -5.53 -6.51
C ILE A 144 12.42 -5.95 -6.48
N GLY A 145 13.34 -5.04 -6.82
CA GLY A 145 14.78 -5.29 -6.76
C GLY A 145 15.27 -5.61 -5.34
N ARG A 146 14.79 -4.87 -4.33
CA ARG A 146 15.14 -5.10 -2.93
C ARG A 146 14.59 -6.41 -2.40
N ILE A 147 13.37 -6.80 -2.78
CA ILE A 147 12.77 -8.10 -2.48
C ILE A 147 13.64 -9.22 -3.08
N TYR A 148 14.01 -9.12 -4.36
CA TYR A 148 14.88 -10.09 -5.01
C TYR A 148 16.22 -10.25 -4.29
N LEU A 149 16.87 -9.15 -3.92
CA LEU A 149 18.12 -9.17 -3.16
C LEU A 149 17.94 -9.81 -1.78
N PHE A 150 16.84 -9.55 -1.09
CA PHE A 150 16.55 -10.18 0.20
C PHE A 150 16.39 -11.70 0.06
N PHE A 151 15.57 -12.16 -0.89
CA PHE A 151 15.30 -13.58 -1.12
C PHE A 151 16.57 -14.36 -1.48
N THR A 152 17.40 -13.80 -2.36
CA THR A 152 18.68 -14.41 -2.71
C THR A 152 19.67 -14.39 -1.54
N LYS A 153 19.66 -13.34 -0.72
CA LYS A 153 20.52 -13.22 0.47
C LYS A 153 20.23 -14.27 1.54
N ILE A 154 18.96 -14.64 1.74
CA ILE A 154 18.56 -15.68 2.71
C ILE A 154 18.71 -17.10 2.16
N GLY A 155 19.13 -17.26 0.90
CA GLY A 155 19.50 -18.54 0.31
C GLY A 155 18.47 -19.15 -0.64
N ILE A 156 17.47 -18.39 -1.10
CA ILE A 156 16.54 -18.86 -2.13
C ILE A 156 17.25 -18.84 -3.50
N ASP A 157 17.24 -19.98 -4.21
CA ASP A 157 17.81 -20.09 -5.55
C ASP A 157 17.21 -19.08 -6.53
N LYS A 158 18.07 -18.21 -7.10
CA LYS A 158 17.71 -17.19 -8.09
C LYS A 158 17.00 -17.73 -9.34
N ASN A 159 17.26 -18.98 -9.72
CA ASN A 159 16.63 -19.60 -10.90
C ASN A 159 15.20 -20.07 -10.61
N ARG A 160 14.79 -20.01 -9.33
CA ARG A 160 13.49 -20.44 -8.83
C ARG A 160 12.71 -19.29 -8.21
N ILE A 161 13.08 -18.05 -8.54
CA ILE A 161 12.36 -16.82 -8.17
C ILE A 161 11.83 -16.20 -9.45
N ARG A 162 10.57 -15.78 -9.44
CA ARG A 162 9.99 -14.89 -10.47
C ARG A 162 9.07 -13.87 -9.82
N PHE A 163 8.83 -12.77 -10.51
CA PHE A 163 7.81 -11.80 -10.13
C PHE A 163 6.66 -11.91 -11.13
N ARG A 164 5.46 -12.23 -10.66
CA ARG A 164 4.26 -12.36 -11.49
C ARG A 164 3.36 -11.16 -11.30
N GLN A 165 3.03 -10.49 -12.38
CA GLN A 165 2.10 -9.36 -12.34
C GLN A 165 0.66 -9.86 -12.19
N HIS A 166 -0.16 -9.17 -11.39
CA HIS A 166 -1.59 -9.45 -11.34
C HIS A 166 -2.25 -9.10 -12.68
N MET A 167 -3.14 -9.97 -13.13
CA MET A 167 -3.98 -9.68 -14.30
C MET A 167 -5.13 -8.74 -13.92
N SER A 168 -5.79 -8.14 -14.92
CA SER A 168 -6.89 -7.18 -14.69
C SER A 168 -8.08 -7.75 -13.92
N ASN A 169 -8.29 -9.07 -13.96
CA ASN A 169 -9.34 -9.78 -13.22
C ASN A 169 -8.91 -10.20 -11.79
N GLU A 170 -7.63 -10.10 -11.47
CA GLU A 170 -7.05 -10.42 -10.16
C GLU A 170 -6.70 -9.16 -9.36
N MET A 171 -6.40 -8.07 -10.07
CA MET A 171 -6.06 -6.77 -9.49
C MET A 171 -7.17 -6.30 -8.54
N ALA A 172 -6.80 -5.97 -7.31
CA ALA A 172 -7.71 -5.30 -6.40
C ALA A 172 -8.22 -4.00 -7.05
N HIS A 173 -9.49 -3.65 -6.86
CA HIS A 173 -10.14 -2.50 -7.53
C HIS A 173 -9.47 -1.15 -7.26
N TYR A 174 -8.56 -1.09 -6.30
CA TYR A 174 -7.82 0.09 -5.88
C TYR A 174 -6.32 0.07 -6.24
N ALA A 175 -5.79 -1.08 -6.67
CA ALA A 175 -4.38 -1.23 -7.02
C ALA A 175 -4.13 -0.79 -8.47
N SER A 176 -3.05 -0.04 -8.68
CA SER A 176 -2.64 0.45 -10.00
C SER A 176 -1.64 -0.47 -10.69
N ASP A 177 -0.86 -1.23 -9.91
CA ASP A 177 0.01 -2.31 -10.38
C ASP A 177 0.30 -3.23 -9.17
N CYS A 178 0.53 -4.52 -9.40
CA CYS A 178 0.82 -5.48 -8.33
C CYS A 178 1.66 -6.63 -8.86
N TRP A 179 2.74 -6.96 -8.13
CA TRP A 179 3.67 -8.02 -8.49
C TRP A 179 3.89 -8.98 -7.32
N ASP A 180 3.51 -10.24 -7.50
CA ASP A 180 3.78 -11.32 -6.55
C ASP A 180 5.22 -11.82 -6.71
N VAL A 181 5.96 -11.95 -5.62
CA VAL A 181 7.22 -12.71 -5.63
C VAL A 181 6.90 -14.19 -5.46
N GLU A 182 7.04 -14.95 -6.55
CA GLU A 182 6.77 -16.37 -6.55
C GLU A 182 8.07 -17.19 -6.51
N CYS A 183 8.06 -18.25 -5.72
CA CYS A 183 9.16 -19.21 -5.63
C CYS A 183 8.73 -20.60 -6.11
N LYS A 184 9.55 -21.23 -6.94
CA LYS A 184 9.30 -22.59 -7.45
C LYS A 184 9.79 -23.63 -6.46
N ILE A 185 8.85 -24.27 -5.78
CA ILE A 185 9.08 -25.40 -4.87
C ILE A 185 8.47 -26.68 -5.43
N SER A 186 8.50 -27.77 -4.65
CA SER A 186 7.94 -29.07 -4.99
C SER A 186 6.44 -29.06 -5.29
N TYR A 187 5.70 -28.05 -4.81
CA TYR A 187 4.30 -27.78 -5.10
C TYR A 187 4.06 -26.97 -6.39
N GLY A 188 5.12 -26.57 -7.09
CA GLY A 188 5.07 -25.60 -8.18
C GLY A 188 5.43 -24.20 -7.72
N TRP A 189 4.95 -23.20 -8.45
CA TRP A 189 5.14 -21.80 -8.09
C TRP A 189 4.17 -21.42 -6.98
N ILE A 190 4.70 -20.93 -5.86
CA ILE A 190 3.91 -20.36 -4.77
C ILE A 190 4.28 -18.90 -4.57
N GLU A 191 3.29 -18.07 -4.26
CA GLU A 191 3.49 -16.69 -3.85
C GLU A 191 4.11 -16.65 -2.44
N CYS A 192 5.22 -15.95 -2.26
CA CYS A 192 5.91 -15.79 -0.98
C CYS A 192 5.74 -14.38 -0.38
N GLY A 193 5.04 -13.50 -1.10
CA GLY A 193 4.80 -12.11 -0.79
C GLY A 193 4.38 -11.37 -2.06
N ALA A 194 4.02 -10.10 -1.92
CA ALA A 194 3.64 -9.24 -3.02
C ALA A 194 4.26 -7.85 -2.88
N CYS A 195 4.23 -7.09 -3.97
CA CYS A 195 4.57 -5.68 -4.00
C CYS A 195 3.49 -4.95 -4.79
N ALA A 196 2.60 -4.25 -4.09
CA ALA A 196 1.41 -3.62 -4.65
C ALA A 196 1.52 -2.10 -4.64
N ASP A 197 1.05 -1.44 -5.69
CA ASP A 197 0.79 0.00 -5.70
C ASP A 197 -0.70 0.23 -5.44
N ARG A 198 -1.05 0.42 -4.16
CA ARG A 198 -2.43 0.51 -3.66
C ARG A 198 -3.07 1.88 -3.88
N SER A 199 -2.39 2.77 -4.60
CA SER A 199 -2.76 4.17 -4.74
C SER A 199 -3.05 4.80 -3.37
N SER A 200 -4.09 5.63 -3.26
CA SER A 200 -4.47 6.33 -2.02
C SER A 200 -5.71 5.72 -1.35
N TYR A 201 -6.08 4.49 -1.69
CA TYR A 201 -7.37 3.92 -1.28
C TYR A 201 -7.51 3.77 0.23
N ASP A 202 -6.51 3.21 0.91
CA ASP A 202 -6.57 2.94 2.35
C ASP A 202 -6.73 4.22 3.16
N LEU A 203 -5.91 5.24 2.86
CA LEU A 203 -6.02 6.55 3.49
C LEU A 203 -7.38 7.19 3.20
N ASN A 204 -7.90 7.09 1.98
CA ASN A 204 -9.23 7.62 1.64
C ASN A 204 -10.35 6.93 2.43
N GLN A 205 -10.30 5.60 2.59
CA GLN A 205 -11.28 4.88 3.41
C GLN A 205 -11.19 5.31 4.87
N HIS A 206 -9.98 5.37 5.44
CA HIS A 206 -9.81 5.82 6.82
C HIS A 206 -10.25 7.27 7.04
N ILE A 207 -9.94 8.20 6.13
CA ILE A 207 -10.43 9.59 6.20
C ILE A 207 -11.96 9.60 6.19
N LYS A 208 -12.60 8.86 5.28
CA LYS A 208 -14.06 8.80 5.13
C LYS A 208 -14.75 8.30 6.41
N PHE A 209 -14.23 7.25 7.04
CA PHE A 209 -14.87 6.64 8.22
C PHE A 209 -14.48 7.31 9.55
N SER A 210 -13.25 7.84 9.68
CA SER A 210 -12.77 8.46 10.92
C SER A 210 -12.99 9.97 10.99
N GLY A 211 -13.16 10.64 9.85
CA GLY A 211 -13.18 12.10 9.74
C GLY A 211 -11.83 12.76 10.01
N GLN A 212 -10.76 11.99 10.21
CA GLN A 212 -9.41 12.51 10.46
C GLN A 212 -8.71 12.86 9.15
N ARG A 213 -7.91 13.92 9.18
CA ARG A 213 -7.13 14.38 8.04
C ARG A 213 -5.81 13.61 7.96
N LEU A 214 -5.66 12.76 6.94
CA LEU A 214 -4.47 11.94 6.68
C LEU A 214 -3.81 12.36 5.37
N THR A 215 -3.13 13.50 5.40
CA THR A 215 -2.59 14.16 4.21
C THR A 215 -1.13 14.58 4.44
N ALA A 216 -0.40 14.73 3.33
CA ALA A 216 0.94 15.30 3.28
C ALA A 216 0.92 16.63 2.52
N THR A 217 2.03 17.37 2.59
CA THR A 217 2.18 18.63 1.85
C THR A 217 3.45 18.60 1.00
N ARG A 218 3.38 19.16 -0.20
CA ARG A 218 4.53 19.36 -1.09
C ARG A 218 4.69 20.84 -1.43
N GLN A 219 5.94 21.25 -1.64
CA GLN A 219 6.24 22.56 -2.18
C GLN A 219 5.97 22.59 -3.69
N LEU A 220 5.30 23.64 -4.16
CA LEU A 220 5.08 23.86 -5.58
C LEU A 220 6.34 24.47 -6.21
N SER A 221 6.69 24.00 -7.40
CA SER A 221 7.82 24.54 -8.19
C SER A 221 7.60 26.00 -8.61
N ALA A 222 6.34 26.42 -8.74
CA ALA A 222 5.94 27.80 -8.92
C ALA A 222 4.71 28.10 -8.06
N ALA A 223 4.70 29.26 -7.41
CA ALA A 223 3.58 29.67 -6.59
C ALA A 223 2.31 29.79 -7.45
N LYS A 224 1.21 29.15 -7.02
CA LYS A 224 -0.08 29.26 -7.68
C LYS A 224 -0.89 30.36 -7.01
N THR A 225 -1.32 31.34 -7.79
CA THR A 225 -2.35 32.29 -7.34
C THR A 225 -3.70 31.60 -7.44
N ILE A 226 -4.33 31.32 -6.30
CA ILE A 226 -5.70 30.84 -6.25
C ILE A 226 -6.61 31.97 -5.79
N GLN A 227 -7.78 32.08 -6.42
CA GLN A 227 -8.82 32.99 -5.96
C GLN A 227 -9.66 32.26 -4.93
N VAL A 228 -9.56 32.68 -3.67
CA VAL A 228 -10.37 32.13 -2.58
C VAL A 228 -11.53 33.08 -2.31
N SER A 229 -12.74 32.57 -2.50
CA SER A 229 -13.98 33.27 -2.17
C SER A 229 -14.35 33.01 -0.71
N GLU A 230 -14.07 33.96 0.18
CA GLU A 230 -14.49 33.85 1.59
C GLU A 230 -15.88 34.46 1.77
N LYS A 231 -16.80 33.69 2.35
CA LYS A 231 -18.14 34.15 2.72
C LYS A 231 -18.08 34.87 4.06
N LYS A 232 -18.29 36.19 4.07
CA LYS A 232 -18.39 36.97 5.29
C LYS A 232 -19.84 37.20 5.67
N LEU A 233 -20.20 36.69 6.85
CA LEU A 233 -21.52 36.86 7.44
C LEU A 233 -21.43 37.83 8.62
N ASN A 234 -22.29 38.84 8.63
CA ASN A 234 -22.46 39.69 9.80
C ASN A 234 -23.52 39.08 10.75
N SER A 235 -23.09 38.11 11.55
CA SER A 235 -23.97 37.39 12.49
C SER A 235 -24.73 38.31 13.45
N LYS A 236 -24.18 39.50 13.77
CA LYS A 236 -24.83 40.48 14.62
C LYS A 236 -26.04 41.12 13.93
N ILE A 237 -25.89 41.57 12.68
CA ILE A 237 -27.00 42.17 11.91
C ILE A 237 -28.06 41.11 11.60
N ILE A 238 -27.64 39.91 11.18
CA ILE A 238 -28.54 38.78 10.92
C ILE A 238 -29.32 38.42 12.19
N GLY A 239 -28.65 38.37 13.34
CA GLY A 239 -29.28 38.13 14.65
C GLY A 239 -30.31 39.19 15.03
N GLN A 240 -30.02 40.47 14.79
CA GLN A 240 -30.94 41.57 15.07
C GLN A 240 -32.15 41.57 14.13
N SER A 241 -31.96 41.22 12.85
CA SER A 241 -33.00 41.24 11.83
C SER A 241 -33.95 40.04 11.90
N PHE A 242 -33.45 38.82 12.18
CA PHE A 242 -34.27 37.59 12.10
C PHE A 242 -34.51 36.90 13.44
N ARG A 243 -33.90 37.37 14.54
CA ARG A 243 -34.14 36.91 15.91
C ARG A 243 -34.10 35.38 16.04
N ALA A 244 -35.23 34.74 16.33
CA ALA A 244 -35.32 33.29 16.54
C ALA A 244 -34.95 32.46 15.29
N ASP A 245 -35.10 33.02 14.09
CA ASP A 245 -34.78 32.34 12.83
C ASP A 245 -33.33 32.62 12.36
N ALA A 246 -32.56 33.47 13.08
CA ALA A 246 -31.22 33.89 12.65
C ALA A 246 -30.21 32.74 12.52
N SER A 247 -30.24 31.77 13.43
CA SER A 247 -29.33 30.61 13.39
C SER A 247 -29.50 29.80 12.09
N LYS A 248 -30.75 29.63 11.64
CA LYS A 248 -31.07 28.91 10.40
C LYS A 248 -30.58 29.64 9.17
N VAL A 249 -30.76 30.97 9.15
CA VAL A 249 -30.28 31.82 8.05
C VAL A 249 -28.75 31.82 7.98
N ILE A 250 -28.05 31.86 9.12
CA ILE A 250 -26.58 31.76 9.18
C ILE A 250 -26.11 30.42 8.61
N GLN A 251 -26.70 29.32 9.07
CA GLN A 251 -26.34 27.99 8.61
C GLN A 251 -26.59 27.80 7.09
N TYR A 252 -27.71 28.32 6.58
CA TYR A 252 -28.01 28.31 5.15
C TYR A 252 -26.95 29.07 4.34
N LEU A 253 -26.65 30.31 4.72
CA LEU A 253 -25.67 31.16 4.03
C LEU A 253 -24.24 30.59 4.11
N GLN A 254 -23.88 29.95 5.23
CA GLN A 254 -22.60 29.24 5.39
C GLN A 254 -22.50 28.05 4.42
N ASN A 255 -23.61 27.32 4.22
CA ASN A 255 -23.64 26.10 3.42
C ASN A 255 -23.90 26.30 1.92
N LEU A 256 -24.05 27.55 1.43
CA LEU A 256 -24.16 27.83 0.00
C LEU A 256 -23.00 27.23 -0.80
N SER A 257 -23.22 26.79 -2.03
CA SER A 257 -22.09 26.46 -2.91
C SER A 257 -21.28 27.73 -3.24
N GLU A 258 -20.03 27.59 -3.69
CA GLU A 258 -19.23 28.77 -4.08
C GLU A 258 -19.89 29.55 -5.22
N HIS A 259 -20.48 28.84 -6.18
CA HIS A 259 -21.25 29.41 -7.28
C HIS A 259 -22.45 30.21 -6.77
N ASP A 260 -23.26 29.64 -5.87
CA ASP A 260 -24.48 30.29 -5.39
C ASP A 260 -24.17 31.46 -4.46
N ALA A 261 -23.09 31.35 -3.67
CA ALA A 261 -22.59 32.44 -2.84
C ALA A 261 -22.15 33.64 -3.70
N ARG A 262 -21.41 33.41 -4.78
CA ARG A 262 -21.04 34.46 -5.74
C ARG A 262 -22.25 35.06 -6.43
N SER A 263 -23.17 34.22 -6.92
CA SER A 263 -24.40 34.68 -7.56
C SER A 263 -25.26 35.54 -6.63
N LEU A 264 -25.41 35.13 -5.36
CA LEU A 264 -26.13 35.91 -4.36
C LEU A 264 -25.41 37.23 -4.07
N HIS A 265 -24.08 37.20 -3.94
CA HIS A 265 -23.29 38.41 -3.70
C HIS A 265 -23.46 39.46 -4.81
N GLU A 266 -23.43 39.04 -6.09
CA GLU A 266 -23.64 39.93 -7.23
C GLU A 266 -25.04 40.55 -7.23
N LYS A 267 -26.07 39.74 -6.98
CA LYS A 267 -27.46 40.23 -6.89
C LYS A 267 -27.63 41.24 -5.75
N LEU A 268 -26.98 40.99 -4.61
CA LEU A 268 -27.00 41.90 -3.47
C LEU A 268 -26.38 43.29 -3.76
N GLN A 269 -25.48 43.40 -4.74
CA GLN A 269 -24.93 44.70 -5.17
C GLN A 269 -25.99 45.60 -5.84
N GLN A 270 -27.03 45.00 -6.42
CA GLN A 270 -28.06 45.73 -7.15
C GLN A 270 -29.26 46.06 -6.25
N ALA A 271 -29.69 45.11 -5.42
CA ALA A 271 -30.81 45.26 -4.50
C ALA A 271 -30.75 44.23 -3.36
N HIS A 272 -31.71 44.27 -2.44
CA HIS A 272 -31.87 43.19 -1.47
C HIS A 272 -32.42 41.94 -2.16
N GLU A 273 -32.04 40.76 -1.67
CA GLU A 273 -32.47 39.49 -2.23
C GLU A 273 -33.32 38.69 -1.25
N LYS A 274 -34.28 37.94 -1.77
CA LYS A 274 -35.11 37.05 -0.97
C LYS A 274 -34.58 35.63 -1.03
N ILE A 275 -34.32 35.04 0.13
CA ILE A 275 -33.98 33.62 0.26
C ILE A 275 -35.11 32.88 0.96
N ALA A 276 -35.36 31.63 0.57
CA ALA A 276 -36.31 30.76 1.24
C ALA A 276 -35.55 29.74 2.11
N VAL A 277 -35.79 29.77 3.42
CA VAL A 277 -35.20 28.82 4.38
C VAL A 277 -36.34 28.22 5.19
N ASP A 278 -36.46 26.89 5.21
CA ASP A 278 -37.54 26.15 5.88
C ASP A 278 -38.96 26.66 5.53
N GLY A 279 -39.19 27.04 4.27
CA GLY A 279 -40.50 27.52 3.81
C GLY A 279 -40.86 28.95 4.24
N LYS A 280 -39.94 29.69 4.86
CA LYS A 280 -40.08 31.13 5.16
C LYS A 280 -39.17 31.97 4.26
N GLU A 281 -39.64 33.15 3.86
CA GLU A 281 -38.84 34.12 3.10
C GLU A 281 -38.08 35.07 4.03
N PHE A 282 -36.80 35.28 3.75
CA PHE A 282 -35.93 36.22 4.45
C PHE A 282 -35.29 37.19 3.45
N ILE A 283 -35.24 38.47 3.80
CA ILE A 283 -34.63 39.52 2.98
C ILE A 283 -33.18 39.70 3.39
N ILE A 284 -32.25 39.30 2.53
CA ILE A 284 -30.80 39.46 2.71
C ILE A 284 -30.33 40.76 2.07
N THR A 285 -29.36 41.40 2.72
CA THR A 285 -28.74 42.64 2.27
C THR A 285 -27.22 42.49 2.27
N THR A 286 -26.52 43.40 1.57
CA THR A 286 -25.04 43.46 1.58
C THR A 286 -24.45 43.65 2.98
N ALA A 287 -25.18 44.28 3.90
CA ALA A 287 -24.73 44.42 5.30
C ALA A 287 -24.71 43.07 6.06
N MET A 288 -25.46 42.07 5.58
CA MET A 288 -25.57 40.76 6.21
C MET A 288 -24.61 39.73 5.60
N PHE A 289 -24.41 39.77 4.29
CA PHE A 289 -23.64 38.78 3.55
C PHE A 289 -22.82 39.44 2.45
N THR A 290 -21.52 39.18 2.45
CA THR A 290 -20.62 39.54 1.36
C THR A 290 -19.72 38.36 1.03
N VAL A 291 -19.30 38.28 -0.23
CA VAL A 291 -18.24 37.37 -0.65
C VAL A 291 -17.03 38.23 -0.96
N GLU A 292 -15.94 38.03 -0.24
CA GLU A 292 -14.67 38.65 -0.56
C GLU A 292 -13.83 37.64 -1.34
N THR A 293 -13.44 38.01 -2.56
CA THR A 293 -12.49 37.22 -3.33
C THR A 293 -11.10 37.75 -3.04
N THR A 294 -10.26 36.92 -2.44
CA THR A 294 -8.86 37.25 -2.18
C THR A 294 -7.97 36.39 -3.06
N GLU A 295 -6.93 37.01 -3.60
CA GLU A 295 -5.87 36.27 -4.30
C GLU A 295 -4.88 35.77 -3.26
N ASN A 296 -4.89 34.46 -3.04
CA ASN A 296 -3.95 33.81 -2.16
C ASN A 296 -2.85 33.16 -2.99
N ILE A 297 -1.61 33.51 -2.68
CA ILE A 297 -0.43 32.87 -3.25
C ILE A 297 -0.18 31.59 -2.45
N VAL A 298 -0.46 30.46 -3.07
CA VAL A 298 -0.22 29.14 -2.47
C VAL A 298 1.12 28.61 -2.95
N GLN A 299 2.00 28.34 -2.01
CA GLN A 299 3.32 27.74 -2.24
C GLN A 299 3.35 26.25 -1.89
N VAL A 300 2.39 25.78 -1.09
CA VAL A 300 2.28 24.39 -0.66
C VAL A 300 0.98 23.78 -1.12
N GLU A 301 1.06 22.58 -1.70
CA GLU A 301 -0.11 21.79 -2.08
C GLU A 301 -0.26 20.62 -1.12
N GLU A 302 -1.48 20.41 -0.67
CA GLU A 302 -1.83 19.26 0.13
C GLU A 302 -2.29 18.11 -0.78
N PHE A 303 -1.88 16.89 -0.45
CA PHE A 303 -2.28 15.68 -1.16
C PHE A 303 -2.43 14.49 -0.21
N ILE A 304 -3.13 13.46 -0.67
CA ILE A 304 -3.19 12.16 0.00
C ILE A 304 -2.11 11.28 -0.64
N PRO A 305 -1.12 10.80 0.13
CA PRO A 305 -0.08 9.94 -0.42
C PRO A 305 -0.64 8.69 -1.10
N CYS A 306 0.07 8.21 -2.12
CA CYS A 306 -0.09 6.83 -2.58
C CYS A 306 0.76 5.89 -1.72
N VAL A 307 0.42 4.60 -1.74
CA VAL A 307 1.10 3.58 -0.93
C VAL A 307 1.63 2.47 -1.84
N ILE A 308 2.94 2.25 -1.76
CA ILE A 308 3.58 1.05 -2.29
C ILE A 308 3.78 0.08 -1.12
N GLU A 309 3.20 -1.11 -1.23
CA GLU A 309 3.11 -2.09 -0.16
C GLU A 309 3.83 -3.40 -0.51
N PRO A 310 5.08 -3.56 -0.07
CA PRO A 310 5.74 -4.87 0.01
C PRO A 310 5.23 -5.70 1.20
N THR A 311 4.66 -6.87 0.92
CA THR A 311 4.19 -7.84 1.91
C THR A 311 5.02 -9.12 1.87
N PHE A 312 5.26 -9.73 3.04
CA PHE A 312 6.15 -10.89 3.16
C PHE A 312 5.50 -12.04 3.95
N GLY A 313 5.24 -13.15 3.26
CA GLY A 313 4.77 -14.39 3.86
C GLY A 313 5.91 -15.15 4.54
N ILE A 314 6.35 -14.71 5.72
CA ILE A 314 7.54 -15.26 6.42
C ILE A 314 7.53 -16.79 6.55
N GLY A 315 6.37 -17.41 6.78
CA GLY A 315 6.24 -18.87 6.83
C GLY A 315 6.56 -19.54 5.48
N ARG A 316 6.00 -19.01 4.38
CA ARG A 316 6.27 -19.50 3.01
C ARG A 316 7.73 -19.27 2.64
N ILE A 317 8.27 -18.08 2.92
CA ILE A 317 9.69 -17.74 2.69
C ILE A 317 10.63 -18.70 3.42
N MET A 318 10.33 -19.02 4.69
CA MET A 318 11.13 -19.95 5.47
C MET A 318 11.08 -21.37 4.88
N TYR A 319 9.90 -21.86 4.50
CA TYR A 319 9.75 -23.16 3.86
C TYR A 319 10.54 -23.25 2.55
N THR A 320 10.39 -22.27 1.67
CA THR A 320 11.14 -22.17 0.42
C THR A 320 12.65 -22.17 0.66
N THR A 321 13.11 -21.42 1.66
CA THR A 321 14.54 -21.38 2.02
C THR A 321 15.03 -22.76 2.46
N LEU A 322 14.26 -23.50 3.26
CA LEU A 322 14.62 -24.86 3.69
C LEU A 322 14.64 -25.84 2.52
N GLU A 323 13.63 -25.80 1.64
CA GLU A 323 13.54 -26.71 0.50
C GLU A 323 14.68 -26.47 -0.51
N HIS A 324 14.95 -25.21 -0.88
CA HIS A 324 16.02 -24.87 -1.84
C HIS A 324 17.43 -25.22 -1.33
N ASN A 325 17.59 -25.37 -0.01
CA ASN A 325 18.87 -25.71 0.62
C ASN A 325 18.96 -27.16 1.12
N PHE A 326 17.92 -27.97 0.96
CA PHE A 326 17.95 -29.38 1.30
C PHE A 326 18.87 -30.17 0.37
N LYS A 327 19.76 -30.99 0.95
CA LYS A 327 20.72 -31.80 0.20
C LYS A 327 20.94 -33.16 0.87
N VAL A 328 20.94 -34.22 0.06
CA VAL A 328 21.32 -35.57 0.47
C VAL A 328 22.77 -35.83 0.08
N ARG A 329 23.58 -36.34 1.01
CA ARG A 329 24.99 -36.68 0.75
C ARG A 329 25.07 -37.97 -0.08
N SER A 330 26.02 -38.04 -1.00
CA SER A 330 26.17 -39.15 -1.96
C SER A 330 26.67 -40.48 -1.40
N GLN A 331 27.02 -40.59 -0.11
CA GLN A 331 27.72 -41.76 0.46
C GLN A 331 27.19 -42.28 1.79
N ASP A 332 26.01 -41.89 2.26
CA ASP A 332 25.47 -42.42 3.52
C ASP A 332 23.95 -42.46 3.49
N GLU A 333 23.38 -43.60 3.10
CA GLU A 333 21.93 -43.82 3.17
C GLU A 333 21.40 -43.86 4.60
N GLN A 334 22.28 -44.03 5.60
CA GLN A 334 21.92 -44.11 7.03
C GLN A 334 21.98 -42.76 7.78
N ARG A 335 22.36 -41.66 7.12
CA ARG A 335 22.18 -40.29 7.62
C ARG A 335 21.08 -39.52 6.87
N LYS A 336 20.14 -40.27 6.28
CA LYS A 336 18.88 -39.75 5.72
C LYS A 336 17.93 -39.33 6.85
#